data_AF-A0A365U1E1-F1
#
_entry.id   AF-A0A365U1E1-F1
#
_cell.length_a   1.000
_cell.length_b   1.000
_cell.length_c   1.000
_cell.angle_alpha   90.00
_cell.angle_beta   90.00
_cell.angle_gamma   90.00
#
_symmetry.space_group_name_H-M   'P 1'
#
loop_
_entity.id
_entity.type
_entity.pdbx_description
1 polymer ?
#
loop_
_entity_poly.entity_id
_entity_poly.type
_entity_poly.pdbx_seq_one_letter_code
_entity_poly.pdbx_strand_id
1 'polypeptide(L)'
;MTAASFLATGALAMLGLVWLREYLAGFSAQRPRHYADATPQFDLIRHLNGPMICEGVIYGPTGRVASRFTGRFNAEWTGNRGVMTEHFIYDSGETQDRAWHLELGNDGAIRAEAADVEGTGQGRQSGPTVQLRYRLRLPRESGGHVLDANDWMYLAPNGTIVNRSQFRKFGIKVAELVATMRRVDAS
;
A
#
# COMPACT_ATOMS: atom_id res chain seq x y z
N MET A 1 1.25 33.62 34.95
CA MET A 1 1.68 32.42 34.19
C MET A 1 3.16 32.21 34.46
N THR A 2 3.59 30.99 34.77
CA THR A 2 5.01 30.72 35.08
C THR A 2 5.78 30.46 33.79
N ALA A 3 7.12 30.60 33.81
CA ALA A 3 7.97 30.22 32.68
C ALA A 3 7.73 28.76 32.23
N ALA A 4 7.46 27.86 33.20
CA ALA A 4 7.07 26.49 32.92
C ALA A 4 5.76 26.37 32.12
N SER A 5 4.76 27.23 32.38
CA SER A 5 3.52 27.27 31.60
C SER A 5 3.78 27.66 30.14
N PHE A 6 4.63 28.67 29.90
CA PHE A 6 4.97 29.09 28.53
C PHE A 6 5.73 28.01 27.76
N LEU A 7 6.68 27.33 28.41
CA LEU A 7 7.42 26.22 27.81
C LEU A 7 6.51 25.04 27.47
N ALA A 8 5.59 24.68 28.37
CA ALA A 8 4.62 23.60 28.13
C ALA A 8 3.67 23.94 26.97
N THR A 9 3.14 25.15 26.92
CA THR A 9 2.28 25.60 25.81
C THR A 9 3.05 25.62 24.49
N GLY A 10 4.28 26.11 24.48
CA GLY A 10 5.14 26.09 23.30
C GLY A 10 5.42 24.67 22.80
N ALA A 11 5.75 23.74 23.70
CA ALA A 11 5.97 22.34 23.35
C ALA A 11 4.71 21.67 22.76
N LEU A 12 3.54 21.90 23.36
CA LEU A 12 2.28 21.38 22.84
C LEU A 12 1.93 21.96 21.46
N ALA A 13 2.14 23.26 21.26
CA ALA A 13 1.94 23.90 19.97
C ALA A 13 2.87 23.28 18.90
N MET A 14 4.14 23.06 19.24
CA MET A 14 5.09 22.41 18.33
C MET A 14 4.71 20.97 18.00
N LEU A 15 4.29 20.18 18.99
CA LEU A 15 3.78 18.81 18.75
C LEU A 15 2.55 18.83 17.84
N GLY A 16 1.63 19.77 18.06
CA GLY A 16 0.47 19.98 17.20
C GLY A 16 0.85 20.33 15.76
N LEU A 17 1.84 21.22 15.57
CA LEU A 17 2.35 21.59 14.25
C LEU A 17 3.04 20.43 13.53
N VAL A 18 3.84 19.63 14.24
CA VAL A 18 4.47 18.42 13.68
C VAL A 18 3.41 17.42 13.24
N TRP A 19 2.41 17.16 14.09
CA TRP A 19 1.30 16.27 13.74
C TRP A 19 0.49 16.80 12.55
N LEU A 20 0.20 18.10 12.52
CA LEU A 20 -0.53 18.73 11.42
C LEU A 20 0.25 18.65 10.10
N ARG A 21 1.57 18.86 10.14
CA ARG A 21 2.44 18.67 8.97
C ARG A 21 2.36 17.25 8.43
N GLU A 22 2.50 16.24 9.30
CA GLU A 22 2.40 14.83 8.88
C GLU A 22 1.03 14.51 8.28
N TYR A 23 -0.03 15.09 8.83
CA TYR A 23 -1.39 14.92 8.31
C TYR A 23 -1.61 15.61 6.95
N LEU A 24 -1.09 16.83 6.75
CA LEU A 24 -1.34 17.64 5.55
C LEU A 24 -0.35 17.43 4.42
N ALA A 25 0.89 17.06 4.73
CA ALA A 25 1.99 16.98 3.76
C ALA A 25 2.76 15.65 3.81
N GLY A 26 2.34 14.71 4.67
CA GLY A 26 2.93 13.36 4.73
C GLY A 26 2.42 12.43 3.64
N PHE A 27 2.91 11.19 3.67
CA PHE A 27 2.55 10.15 2.69
C PHE A 27 1.04 9.90 2.59
N SER A 28 0.31 9.97 3.71
CA SER A 28 -1.14 9.81 3.75
C SER A 28 -1.92 10.95 3.10
N ALA A 29 -1.30 12.12 2.91
CA ALA A 29 -1.93 13.28 2.29
C ALA A 29 -2.03 13.16 0.76
N GLN A 30 -1.32 12.20 0.15
CA GLN A 30 -1.42 11.92 -1.28
C GLN A 30 -2.86 11.57 -1.70
N ARG A 31 -3.25 12.06 -2.87
CA ARG A 31 -4.58 11.83 -3.47
C ARG A 31 -4.41 11.48 -4.94
N PRO A 32 -5.25 10.60 -5.52
CA PRO A 32 -5.10 10.17 -6.92
C PRO A 32 -5.07 11.34 -7.91
N ARG A 33 -5.87 12.38 -7.64
CA ARG A 33 -5.93 13.62 -8.43
C ARG A 33 -4.59 14.37 -8.56
N HIS A 34 -3.63 14.18 -7.64
CA HIS A 34 -2.32 14.83 -7.74
C HIS A 34 -1.51 14.30 -8.93
N TYR A 35 -1.91 13.16 -9.49
CA TYR A 35 -1.23 12.48 -10.59
C TYR A 35 -2.07 12.40 -11.86
N ALA A 36 -3.30 12.93 -11.88
CA ALA A 36 -4.28 12.69 -12.97
C ALA A 36 -3.73 13.05 -14.36
N ASP A 37 -2.98 14.15 -14.46
CA ASP A 37 -2.45 14.66 -15.73
C ASP A 37 -1.08 14.08 -16.10
N ALA A 38 -0.53 13.18 -15.28
CA ALA A 38 0.79 12.60 -15.50
C ALA A 38 0.71 11.36 -16.41
N THR A 39 1.79 11.12 -17.15
CA THR A 39 1.98 9.98 -18.05
C THR A 39 3.23 9.18 -17.66
N PRO A 40 3.30 7.87 -17.96
CA PRO A 40 2.28 7.04 -18.61
C PRO A 40 1.05 6.78 -17.72
N GLN A 41 -0.05 6.32 -18.31
CA GLN A 41 -1.23 5.92 -17.54
C GLN A 41 -1.06 4.49 -17.03
N PHE A 42 -1.33 4.28 -15.74
CA PHE A 42 -1.43 2.97 -15.13
C PHE A 42 -2.80 2.39 -15.46
N ASP A 43 -2.81 1.50 -16.46
CA ASP A 43 -3.94 0.61 -16.75
C ASP A 43 -3.86 -0.63 -15.85
N LEU A 44 -4.75 -0.75 -14.87
CA LEU A 44 -4.74 -1.84 -13.90
C LEU A 44 -4.84 -3.23 -14.57
N ILE A 45 -5.71 -3.37 -15.57
CA ILE A 45 -5.98 -4.64 -16.26
C ILE A 45 -4.78 -5.05 -17.12
N ARG A 46 -4.07 -4.08 -17.71
CA ARG A 46 -2.90 -4.36 -18.53
C ARG A 46 -1.65 -4.65 -17.69
N HIS A 47 -1.40 -3.83 -16.67
CA HIS A 47 -0.13 -3.86 -15.95
C HIS A 47 -0.11 -4.91 -14.84
N LEU A 48 -1.27 -5.26 -14.24
CA LEU A 48 -1.39 -6.39 -13.33
C LEU A 48 -2.05 -7.58 -14.04
N ASN A 49 -1.36 -8.18 -15.02
CA ASN A 49 -1.90 -9.32 -15.77
C ASN A 49 -0.80 -10.30 -16.24
N GLY A 50 -1.05 -11.57 -15.97
CA GLY A 50 -0.11 -12.66 -16.11
C GLY A 50 0.88 -12.77 -14.95
N PRO A 51 1.96 -13.54 -15.16
CA PRO A 51 2.95 -13.82 -14.13
C PRO A 51 3.85 -12.61 -13.85
N MET A 52 4.09 -12.36 -12.56
CA MET A 52 4.94 -11.28 -12.06
C MET A 52 5.83 -11.77 -10.92
N ILE A 53 7.00 -11.15 -10.80
CA ILE A 53 7.87 -11.28 -9.63
C ILE A 53 7.73 -10.03 -8.80
N CYS A 54 7.58 -10.22 -7.50
CA CYS A 54 7.55 -9.15 -6.50
C CYS A 54 8.73 -9.32 -5.53
N GLU A 55 9.42 -8.25 -5.22
CA GLU A 55 10.56 -8.26 -4.30
C GLU A 55 10.43 -7.04 -3.39
N GLY A 56 10.54 -7.22 -2.08
CA GLY A 56 10.22 -6.15 -1.16
C GLY A 56 10.80 -6.27 0.24
N VAL A 57 10.64 -5.18 0.97
CA VAL A 57 11.14 -4.95 2.32
C VAL A 57 10.00 -4.40 3.17
N ILE A 58 9.85 -4.95 4.36
CA ILE A 58 8.92 -4.49 5.38
C ILE A 58 9.74 -3.79 6.46
N TYR A 59 9.34 -2.56 6.77
CA TYR A 59 9.90 -1.74 7.84
C TYR A 59 8.95 -1.72 9.04
N GLY A 60 9.53 -1.88 10.23
CA GLY A 60 8.80 -1.77 11.49
C GLY A 60 8.53 -0.31 11.90
N PRO A 61 7.93 -0.10 13.08
CA PRO A 61 7.51 1.23 13.55
C PRO A 61 8.68 2.20 13.78
N THR A 62 9.89 1.66 14.00
CA THR A 62 11.13 2.44 14.18
C THR A 62 11.82 2.78 12.86
N GLY A 63 11.27 2.36 11.72
CA GLY A 63 11.87 2.53 10.40
C GLY A 63 13.01 1.56 10.09
N ARG A 64 13.33 0.62 11.00
CA ARG A 64 14.28 -0.47 10.73
C ARG A 64 13.61 -1.56 9.90
N VAL A 65 14.39 -2.23 9.06
CA VAL A 65 13.94 -3.44 8.34
C VAL A 65 13.52 -4.49 9.35
N ALA A 66 12.28 -4.97 9.23
CA ALA A 66 11.71 -6.04 10.03
C ALA A 66 11.76 -7.37 9.28
N SER A 67 11.52 -7.38 7.96
CA SER A 67 11.62 -8.57 7.11
C SER A 67 11.83 -8.17 5.65
N ARG A 68 12.30 -9.12 4.84
CA ARG A 68 12.40 -9.02 3.38
C ARG A 68 11.68 -10.21 2.76
N PHE A 69 11.16 -10.04 1.56
CA PHE A 69 10.42 -11.11 0.89
C PHE A 69 10.65 -11.11 -0.62
N THR A 70 10.42 -12.27 -1.20
CA THR A 70 10.17 -12.43 -2.63
C THR A 70 8.76 -12.97 -2.82
N GLY A 71 8.16 -12.72 -3.97
CA GLY A 71 6.80 -13.11 -4.27
C GLY A 71 6.66 -13.51 -5.74
N ARG A 72 5.81 -14.52 -5.99
CA ARG A 72 5.37 -14.91 -7.33
C ARG A 72 3.89 -14.64 -7.42
N PHE A 73 3.53 -13.70 -8.29
CA PHE A 73 2.15 -13.27 -8.46
C PHE A 73 1.64 -13.72 -9.83
N ASN A 74 0.36 -13.99 -9.93
CA ASN A 74 -0.32 -14.20 -11.20
C ASN A 74 -1.67 -13.52 -11.16
N ALA A 75 -1.93 -12.64 -12.13
CA ALA A 75 -3.19 -11.93 -12.22
C ALA A 75 -3.94 -12.30 -13.50
N GLU A 76 -5.21 -12.64 -13.37
CA GLU A 76 -6.08 -13.02 -14.47
C GLU A 76 -7.33 -12.15 -14.46
N TRP A 77 -7.71 -11.64 -15.63
CA TRP A 77 -8.85 -10.72 -15.77
C TRP A 77 -9.91 -11.31 -16.70
N THR A 78 -11.16 -11.19 -16.31
CA THR A 78 -12.34 -11.44 -17.15
C THR A 78 -13.16 -10.14 -17.21
N GLY A 79 -13.03 -9.40 -18.31
CA GLY A 79 -13.60 -8.06 -18.42
C GLY A 79 -12.99 -7.12 -17.39
N ASN A 80 -13.83 -6.55 -16.52
CA ASN A 80 -13.41 -5.59 -15.49
C ASN A 80 -13.16 -6.22 -14.11
N ARG A 81 -13.25 -7.54 -13.98
CA ARG A 81 -12.96 -8.29 -12.74
C ARG A 81 -11.68 -9.08 -12.89
N GLY A 82 -10.81 -9.00 -11.90
CA GLY A 82 -9.52 -9.67 -11.88
C GLY A 82 -9.31 -10.45 -10.59
N VAL A 83 -8.60 -11.56 -10.68
CA VAL A 83 -8.07 -12.29 -9.52
C VAL A 83 -6.56 -12.27 -9.60
N MET A 84 -5.91 -11.72 -8.58
CA MET A 84 -4.46 -11.72 -8.43
C MET A 84 -4.09 -12.64 -7.27
N THR A 85 -3.48 -13.77 -7.58
CA THR A 85 -2.90 -14.67 -6.59
C THR A 85 -1.46 -14.27 -6.33
N GLU A 86 -1.06 -14.32 -5.06
CA GLU A 86 0.22 -13.87 -4.57
C GLU A 86 0.79 -14.96 -3.66
N HIS A 87 1.95 -15.51 -4.01
CA HIS A 87 2.70 -16.42 -3.16
C HIS A 87 3.97 -15.74 -2.66
N PHE A 88 4.06 -15.49 -1.36
CA PHE A 88 5.17 -14.83 -0.70
C PHE A 88 6.10 -15.82 -0.01
N ILE A 89 7.40 -15.54 -0.05
CA ILE A 89 8.46 -16.23 0.68
C ILE A 89 9.26 -15.17 1.43
N TYR A 90 9.21 -15.21 2.76
CA TYR A 90 9.92 -14.30 3.65
C TYR A 90 11.34 -14.78 3.95
N ASP A 91 12.21 -13.86 4.37
CA ASP A 91 13.58 -14.18 4.75
C ASP A 91 13.70 -15.02 6.03
N SER A 92 12.61 -15.16 6.79
CA SER A 92 12.47 -16.15 7.88
C SER A 92 12.26 -17.58 7.38
N GLY A 93 11.94 -17.77 6.09
CA GLY A 93 11.49 -19.04 5.50
C GLY A 93 9.98 -19.27 5.59
N GLU A 94 9.24 -18.37 6.23
CA GLU A 94 7.77 -18.40 6.23
C GLU A 94 7.21 -18.14 4.83
N THR A 95 6.07 -18.74 4.52
CA THR A 95 5.37 -18.55 3.25
C THR A 95 3.94 -18.10 3.49
N GLN A 96 3.43 -17.21 2.64
CA GLN A 96 2.05 -16.74 2.72
C GLN A 96 1.42 -16.73 1.34
N ASP A 97 0.20 -17.27 1.23
CA ASP A 97 -0.62 -17.15 0.03
C ASP A 97 -1.71 -16.11 0.25
N ARG A 98 -1.94 -15.28 -0.76
CA ARG A 98 -3.01 -14.28 -0.77
C ARG A 98 -3.69 -14.24 -2.13
N ALA A 99 -4.98 -13.95 -2.12
CA ALA A 99 -5.75 -13.77 -3.34
C ALA A 99 -6.56 -12.48 -3.25
N TRP A 100 -6.29 -11.56 -4.16
CA TRP A 100 -7.05 -10.34 -4.35
C TRP A 100 -8.09 -10.52 -5.44
N HIS A 101 -9.33 -10.15 -5.13
CA HIS A 101 -10.41 -10.00 -6.08
C HIS A 101 -10.59 -8.50 -6.35
N LEU A 102 -10.24 -8.07 -7.56
CA LEU A 102 -10.26 -6.69 -7.99
C LEU A 102 -11.42 -6.46 -8.96
N GLU A 103 -12.10 -5.34 -8.83
CA GLU A 103 -13.10 -4.87 -9.80
C GLU A 103 -12.79 -3.43 -10.18
N LEU A 104 -12.64 -3.16 -11.48
CA LEU A 104 -12.40 -1.84 -12.03
C LEU A 104 -13.69 -1.22 -12.54
N GLY A 105 -14.03 -0.04 -12.04
CA GLY A 105 -15.11 0.80 -12.54
C GLY A 105 -14.68 1.63 -13.76
N ASN A 106 -15.64 2.02 -14.58
CA ASN A 106 -15.42 2.83 -15.79
C ASN A 106 -14.85 4.23 -15.47
N ASP A 107 -15.03 4.72 -14.24
CA ASP A 107 -14.50 6.00 -13.75
C ASP A 107 -13.11 5.87 -13.12
N GLY A 108 -12.50 4.69 -13.19
CA GLY A 108 -11.21 4.37 -12.58
C GLY A 108 -11.30 4.01 -11.09
N ALA A 109 -12.49 3.95 -10.49
CA ALA A 109 -12.66 3.44 -9.12
C ALA A 109 -12.35 1.93 -9.06
N ILE A 110 -11.79 1.48 -7.95
CA ILE A 110 -11.39 0.08 -7.76
C ILE A 110 -12.06 -0.44 -6.48
N ARG A 111 -12.64 -1.63 -6.55
CA ARG A 111 -13.00 -2.42 -5.37
C ARG A 111 -11.98 -3.54 -5.22
N ALA A 112 -11.52 -3.78 -4.00
CA ALA A 112 -10.49 -4.78 -3.72
C ALA A 112 -10.89 -5.62 -2.51
N GLU A 113 -11.01 -6.92 -2.70
CA GLU A 113 -11.42 -7.88 -1.67
C GLU A 113 -10.38 -8.97 -1.53
N ALA A 114 -10.13 -9.42 -0.31
CA ALA A 114 -9.26 -10.55 0.01
C ALA A 114 -9.71 -11.16 1.33
N ALA A 115 -9.32 -12.42 1.60
CA ALA A 115 -9.75 -13.15 2.80
C ALA A 115 -9.33 -12.47 4.11
N ASP A 116 -8.22 -11.74 4.09
CA ASP A 116 -7.63 -11.01 5.22
C ASP A 116 -8.06 -9.53 5.27
N VAL A 117 -8.94 -9.09 4.36
CA VAL A 117 -9.46 -7.72 4.34
C VAL A 117 -10.82 -7.66 5.02
N GLU A 118 -10.98 -6.77 6.00
CA GLU A 118 -12.27 -6.49 6.61
C GLU A 118 -13.13 -5.61 5.69
N GLY A 119 -14.17 -6.20 5.12
CA GLY A 119 -15.07 -5.53 4.19
C GLY A 119 -14.48 -5.43 2.78
N THR A 120 -14.86 -4.40 2.04
CA THR A 120 -14.34 -4.15 0.69
C THR A 120 -13.37 -2.98 0.72
N GLY A 121 -12.13 -3.23 0.30
CA GLY A 121 -11.15 -2.19 0.02
C GLY A 121 -11.60 -1.30 -1.13
N GLN A 122 -11.22 -0.03 -1.07
CA GLN A 122 -11.56 0.98 -2.07
C GLN A 122 -10.30 1.56 -2.66
N GLY A 123 -10.34 1.90 -3.94
CA GLY A 123 -9.19 2.45 -4.62
C GLY A 123 -9.53 3.25 -5.85
N ARG A 124 -8.49 3.76 -6.50
CA ARG A 124 -8.60 4.48 -7.76
C ARG A 124 -7.30 4.39 -8.55
N GLN A 125 -7.40 4.15 -9.85
CA GLN A 125 -6.31 4.41 -10.78
C GLN A 125 -6.38 5.85 -11.28
N SER A 126 -5.23 6.52 -11.39
CA SER A 126 -5.13 7.92 -11.83
C SER A 126 -3.71 8.24 -12.28
N GLY A 127 -3.53 8.61 -13.54
CA GLY A 127 -2.19 8.84 -14.09
C GLY A 127 -1.32 7.58 -13.97
N PRO A 128 -0.03 7.70 -13.62
CA PRO A 128 0.86 6.56 -13.42
C PRO A 128 0.64 5.83 -12.08
N THR A 129 -0.52 6.00 -11.43
CA THR A 129 -0.71 5.53 -10.05
C THR A 129 -1.98 4.73 -9.85
N VAL A 130 -1.94 3.78 -8.93
CA VAL A 130 -3.09 3.13 -8.33
C VAL A 130 -2.99 3.29 -6.83
N GLN A 131 -4.07 3.75 -6.19
CA GLN A 131 -4.19 3.76 -4.73
C GLN A 131 -5.22 2.72 -4.30
N LEU A 132 -4.89 1.91 -3.30
CA LEU A 132 -5.84 1.07 -2.56
C LEU A 132 -5.86 1.46 -1.08
N ARG A 133 -7.04 1.41 -0.48
CA ARG A 133 -7.29 1.65 0.95
C ARG A 133 -8.16 0.54 1.47
N TYR A 134 -7.68 -0.17 2.48
CA TYR A 134 -8.37 -1.34 3.02
C TYR A 134 -7.98 -1.57 4.49
N ARG A 135 -8.78 -2.38 5.18
CA ARG A 135 -8.53 -2.77 6.57
C ARG A 135 -7.96 -4.18 6.59
N LEU A 136 -6.67 -4.31 6.80
CA LEU A 136 -5.95 -5.58 6.80
C LEU A 136 -5.99 -6.21 8.19
N ARG A 137 -6.46 -7.46 8.29
CA ARG A 137 -6.37 -8.24 9.52
C ARG A 137 -5.11 -9.10 9.48
N LEU A 138 -4.19 -8.84 10.40
CA LEU A 138 -2.98 -9.65 10.55
C LEU A 138 -3.32 -11.08 10.97
N PRO A 139 -2.48 -12.07 10.63
CA PRO A 139 -2.58 -13.42 11.17
C PRO A 139 -2.54 -13.44 12.71
N ARG A 140 -3.02 -14.52 13.33
CA ARG A 140 -3.15 -14.61 14.80
C ARG A 140 -1.81 -14.60 15.51
N GLU A 141 -0.83 -15.28 14.92
CA GLU A 141 0.58 -15.31 15.29
C GLU A 141 1.22 -13.92 15.30
N SER A 142 0.68 -13.00 14.49
CA SER A 142 1.07 -11.58 14.44
C SER A 142 0.15 -10.67 15.29
N GLY A 143 -0.61 -11.25 16.23
CA GLY A 143 -1.48 -10.53 17.16
C GLY A 143 -2.93 -10.32 16.70
N GLY A 144 -3.29 -10.76 15.48
CA GLY A 144 -4.67 -10.66 14.98
C GLY A 144 -5.19 -9.22 14.81
N HIS A 145 -4.29 -8.23 14.82
CA HIS A 145 -4.67 -6.82 14.79
C HIS A 145 -5.18 -6.41 13.41
N VAL A 146 -6.17 -5.53 13.41
CA VAL A 146 -6.64 -4.85 12.20
C VAL A 146 -5.88 -3.55 12.02
N LEU A 147 -5.27 -3.38 10.85
CA LEU A 147 -4.51 -2.21 10.43
C LEU A 147 -5.20 -1.52 9.25
N ASP A 148 -5.16 -0.19 9.25
CA ASP A 148 -5.57 0.60 8.09
C ASP A 148 -4.41 0.68 7.10
N ALA A 149 -4.58 0.10 5.93
CA ALA A 149 -3.60 0.13 4.85
C ALA A 149 -3.91 1.30 3.90
N ASN A 150 -2.88 2.08 3.60
CA ASN A 150 -2.87 3.05 2.49
C ASN A 150 -1.75 2.64 1.54
N ASP A 151 -2.16 1.99 0.46
CA ASP A 151 -1.30 1.31 -0.49
C ASP A 151 -1.25 2.09 -1.80
N TRP A 152 -0.04 2.36 -2.28
CA TRP A 152 0.19 3.04 -3.54
C TRP A 152 1.08 2.19 -4.44
N MET A 153 0.61 2.00 -5.66
CA MET A 153 1.40 1.46 -6.76
C MET A 153 1.70 2.59 -7.74
N TYR A 154 2.97 2.73 -8.10
CA TYR A 154 3.48 3.73 -9.03
C TYR A 154 4.11 3.01 -10.23
N LEU A 155 3.63 3.30 -11.43
CA LEU A 155 4.21 2.81 -12.67
C LEU A 155 5.44 3.63 -13.03
N ALA A 156 6.62 3.00 -12.95
CA ALA A 156 7.86 3.63 -13.37
C ALA A 156 7.96 3.70 -14.91
N PRO A 157 8.76 4.62 -15.47
CA PRO A 157 8.89 4.78 -16.93
C PRO A 157 9.34 3.52 -17.69
N ASN A 158 10.01 2.59 -17.01
CA ASN A 158 10.46 1.32 -17.57
C ASN A 158 9.43 0.18 -17.45
N GLY A 159 8.23 0.46 -16.93
CA GLY A 159 7.17 -0.54 -16.73
C GLY A 159 7.22 -1.29 -15.41
N THR A 160 8.26 -1.10 -14.58
CA THR A 160 8.28 -1.64 -13.21
C THR A 160 7.22 -0.93 -12.36
N ILE A 161 6.47 -1.69 -11.56
CA ILE A 161 5.56 -1.10 -10.58
C ILE A 161 6.28 -1.01 -9.24
N VAL A 162 6.39 0.19 -8.69
CA VAL A 162 6.87 0.41 -7.31
C VAL A 162 5.65 0.44 -6.40
N ASN A 163 5.56 -0.52 -5.50
CA ASN A 163 4.57 -0.56 -4.45
C ASN A 163 5.12 0.08 -3.16
N ARG A 164 4.36 0.98 -2.55
CA ARG A 164 4.63 1.53 -1.23
C ARG A 164 3.36 1.58 -0.42
N SER A 165 3.34 0.82 0.67
CA SER A 165 2.22 0.72 1.60
C SER A 165 2.59 1.26 2.96
N GLN A 166 1.69 2.03 3.58
CA GLN A 166 1.76 2.35 5.01
C GLN A 166 0.60 1.74 5.76
N PHE A 167 0.93 1.03 6.84
CA PHE A 167 -0.04 0.41 7.73
C PHE A 167 -0.12 1.20 9.03
N ARG A 168 -1.35 1.52 9.45
CA ARG A 168 -1.62 2.31 10.65
C ARG A 168 -2.50 1.57 11.62
N LYS A 169 -2.24 1.76 12.91
CA LYS A 169 -3.15 1.37 14.00
C LYS A 169 -3.54 2.62 14.75
N PHE A 170 -4.84 2.89 14.85
CA PHE A 170 -5.36 4.11 15.50
C PHE A 170 -4.70 5.40 14.99
N GLY A 171 -4.43 5.48 13.68
CA GLY A 171 -3.77 6.62 13.04
C GLY A 171 -2.24 6.66 13.16
N ILE A 172 -1.62 5.81 13.97
CA ILE A 172 -0.16 5.75 14.15
C ILE A 172 0.43 4.76 13.14
N LYS A 173 1.48 5.16 12.41
CA LYS A 173 2.19 4.28 11.47
C LYS A 173 2.92 3.19 12.27
N VAL A 174 2.60 1.93 11.98
CA VAL A 174 3.18 0.77 12.67
C VAL A 174 4.04 -0.09 11.75
N ALA A 175 3.78 -0.04 10.44
CA ALA A 175 4.61 -0.72 9.45
C ALA A 175 4.57 0.03 8.11
N GLU A 176 5.58 -0.23 7.30
CA GLU A 176 5.67 0.27 5.93
C GLU A 176 6.25 -0.83 5.05
N LEU A 177 5.69 -1.02 3.86
CA LEU A 177 6.18 -1.98 2.88
C LEU A 177 6.62 -1.19 1.65
N VAL A 178 7.79 -1.54 1.12
CA VAL A 178 8.26 -1.09 -0.19
C VAL A 178 8.60 -2.32 -1.00
N ALA A 179 8.01 -2.43 -2.18
CA ALA A 179 8.28 -3.53 -3.08
C ALA A 179 8.32 -3.06 -4.53
N THR A 180 8.90 -3.89 -5.38
CA THR A 180 8.86 -3.73 -6.82
C THR A 180 8.19 -4.95 -7.43
N MET A 181 7.29 -4.73 -8.39
CA MET A 181 6.70 -5.77 -9.20
C MET A 181 7.11 -5.60 -10.65
N ARG A 182 7.48 -6.70 -11.29
CA ARG A 182 7.84 -6.75 -12.71
C ARG A 182 7.24 -8.00 -13.34
N ARG A 183 6.79 -7.88 -14.58
CA ARG A 183 6.32 -9.05 -15.35
C ARG A 183 7.49 -10.01 -15.56
N VAL A 184 7.18 -11.29 -15.57
CA VAL A 184 8.12 -12.30 -16.03
C VAL A 184 8.04 -12.28 -17.56
N ASP A 185 9.12 -11.87 -18.21
CA ASP A 185 9.21 -12.00 -19.66
C ASP A 185 9.05 -13.47 -20.03
N ALA A 186 8.23 -13.76 -21.04
CA ALA A 186 8.15 -15.10 -21.59
C ALA A 186 9.50 -15.42 -22.23
N SER A 187 10.26 -16.31 -21.60
CA SER A 187 11.51 -16.87 -22.11
C SER A 187 11.32 -17.55 -23.46
#